data_AF-A0AAE9KNT2-F1
#
_entry.id   AF-A0AAE9KNT2-F1
#
_cell.length_a   1.000
_cell.length_b   1.000
_cell.length_c   1.000
_cell.angle_alpha   90.00
_cell.angle_beta   90.00
_cell.angle_gamma   90.00
#
_symmetry.space_group_name_H-M   'P 1'
#
loop_
_entity.id
_entity.type
_entity.pdbx_description
1 polymer ?
#
loop_
_entity_poly.entity_id
_entity_poly.type
_entity_poly.pdbx_seq_one_letter_code
_entity_poly.pdbx_strand_id
1 'polypeptide(L)'
;MAIGSFPDDPSSRKAILVLQQQDLEKCAYEPGAAQSLLDEEAYVLQFPVRLTDDMPIALRNIVEANRVRPGAMLVQSPFDSDEYEEASLAPQRFALTKHMHFSTLCMHLGAKEVSVEQIDLRTRTGKTSVNVKGERLGTTAQVSAEDEELEHFRAQLSLCDEFVGGPPDVAAAERLLRRTGLLADPNMRTLLEMRRDGTNQLLTRKLTLSLSSEAKSNFNVVGRLKVPAFVKLTAEYDRIIQEQHDYTLTVFVKF
;
A
#
# COMPACT_ATOMS: atom_id res chain seq x y z
N MET A 1 -2.31 20.57 -10.67
CA MET A 1 -0.93 20.06 -10.77
C MET A 1 0.06 21.20 -10.91
N ALA A 2 1.05 21.26 -10.03
CA ALA A 2 2.15 22.22 -10.11
C ALA A 2 3.34 21.57 -10.83
N ILE A 3 3.80 22.17 -11.93
CA ILE A 3 5.15 21.94 -12.46
C ILE A 3 6.02 22.96 -11.73
N GLY A 4 6.89 22.53 -10.82
CA GLY A 4 7.56 23.47 -9.92
C GLY A 4 8.46 22.82 -8.88
N SER A 5 8.58 23.46 -7.71
CA SER A 5 9.24 22.85 -6.55
C SER A 5 8.42 21.65 -6.07
N PHE A 6 9.12 20.61 -5.59
CA PHE A 6 8.47 19.44 -5.01
C PHE A 6 7.56 19.87 -3.84
N PRO A 7 6.26 19.50 -3.81
CA PRO A 7 5.32 20.01 -2.82
C PRO A 7 5.69 19.52 -1.41
N ASP A 8 5.62 20.39 -0.41
CA ASP A 8 5.78 19.99 1.00
C ASP A 8 4.52 19.30 1.54
N ASP A 9 3.34 19.75 1.09
CA ASP A 9 2.06 19.16 1.48
C ASP A 9 1.87 17.78 0.82
N PRO A 10 1.80 16.69 1.61
CA PRO A 10 1.56 15.34 1.11
C PRO A 10 0.29 15.20 0.27
N SER A 11 -0.77 15.96 0.59
CA SER A 11 -2.06 15.84 -0.07
C SER A 11 -1.99 16.22 -1.55
N SER A 12 -1.04 17.09 -1.90
CA SER A 12 -0.77 17.55 -3.27
C SER A 12 0.16 16.63 -4.07
N ARG A 13 0.59 15.50 -3.50
CA ARG A 13 1.56 14.56 -4.09
C ARG A 13 1.24 13.09 -3.76
N LYS A 14 -0.05 12.73 -3.72
CA LYS A 14 -0.49 11.34 -3.51
C LYS A 14 -0.10 10.41 -4.66
N ALA A 15 0.00 10.97 -5.86
CA ALA A 15 0.57 10.32 -7.03
C ALA A 15 1.69 11.19 -7.64
N ILE A 16 2.76 10.57 -8.12
CA ILE A 16 3.86 11.26 -8.80
C ILE A 16 4.11 10.59 -10.15
N LEU A 17 3.97 11.36 -11.23
CA LEU A 17 4.35 10.93 -12.58
C LEU A 17 5.74 11.47 -12.92
N VAL A 18 6.69 10.58 -13.21
CA VAL A 18 8.06 10.97 -13.55
C VAL A 18 8.19 11.13 -15.07
N LEU A 19 8.49 12.34 -15.54
CA LEU A 19 8.60 12.66 -16.97
C LEU A 19 9.99 13.15 -17.34
N GLN A 20 10.47 12.76 -18.53
CA GLN A 20 11.66 13.38 -19.10
C GLN A 20 11.34 14.76 -19.69
N GLN A 21 12.38 15.56 -19.88
CA GLN A 21 12.25 16.88 -20.51
C GLN A 21 11.52 16.83 -21.86
N GLN A 22 11.80 15.83 -22.71
CA GLN A 22 11.13 15.69 -24.01
C GLN A 22 9.61 15.47 -23.88
N ASP A 23 9.18 14.72 -22.86
CA ASP A 23 7.75 14.46 -22.62
C ASP A 23 7.06 15.70 -22.05
N LEU A 24 7.74 16.45 -21.18
CA LEU A 24 7.26 17.74 -20.67
C LEU A 24 7.08 18.77 -21.79
N GLU A 25 8.07 18.86 -22.69
CA GLU A 25 8.01 19.73 -23.86
C GLU A 25 6.83 19.34 -24.76
N LYS A 26 6.64 18.05 -25.05
CA LYS A 26 5.48 17.58 -25.82
C LYS A 26 4.15 17.92 -25.16
N CYS A 27 4.04 17.82 -23.83
CA CYS A 27 2.82 18.22 -23.11
C CYS A 27 2.47 19.71 -23.32
N ALA A 28 3.46 20.57 -23.56
CA ALA A 28 3.24 22.00 -23.79
C ALA A 28 2.73 22.30 -25.21
N TYR A 29 3.02 21.44 -26.19
CA TYR A 29 2.64 21.66 -27.60
C TYR A 29 1.43 20.83 -28.05
N GLU A 30 1.19 19.66 -27.44
CA GLU A 30 0.05 18.80 -27.75
C GLU A 30 -1.25 19.35 -27.16
N PRO A 31 -2.29 19.64 -27.98
CA PRO A 31 -3.54 20.20 -27.50
C PRO A 31 -4.21 19.30 -26.44
N GLY A 32 -4.43 19.84 -25.24
CA GLY A 32 -5.10 19.12 -24.15
C GLY A 32 -4.19 18.22 -23.31
N ALA A 33 -2.93 18.00 -23.69
CA ALA A 33 -2.02 17.10 -22.99
C ALA A 33 -1.57 17.65 -21.62
N ALA A 34 -1.30 18.95 -21.52
CA ALA A 34 -1.03 19.58 -20.22
C ALA A 34 -2.25 19.51 -19.30
N GLN A 35 -3.45 19.76 -19.84
CA GLN A 35 -4.70 19.73 -19.07
C GLN A 35 -5.06 18.32 -18.59
N SER A 36 -4.70 17.28 -19.35
CA SER A 36 -4.96 15.89 -18.98
C SER A 36 -4.13 15.43 -17.77
N LEU A 37 -3.02 16.13 -17.50
CA LEU A 37 -2.20 15.93 -16.32
C LEU A 37 -2.66 16.78 -15.12
N LEU A 38 -3.57 17.76 -15.25
CA LEU A 38 -3.95 18.59 -14.11
C LEU A 38 -4.83 17.83 -13.08
N ASP A 39 -4.22 17.32 -12.01
CA ASP A 39 -4.89 16.89 -10.77
C ASP A 39 -4.27 17.65 -9.57
N GLU A 40 -5.06 17.97 -8.55
CA GLU A 40 -4.59 18.69 -7.35
C GLU A 40 -3.85 17.76 -6.39
N GLU A 41 -4.14 16.46 -6.43
CA GLU A 41 -3.54 15.44 -5.58
C GLU A 41 -2.34 14.73 -6.24
N ALA A 42 -1.95 15.16 -7.45
CA ALA A 42 -0.84 14.58 -8.20
C ALA A 42 0.22 15.61 -8.59
N TYR A 43 1.45 15.11 -8.73
CA TYR A 43 2.62 15.89 -9.08
C TYR A 43 3.37 15.30 -10.27
N VAL A 44 3.95 16.15 -11.12
CA VAL A 44 4.85 15.73 -12.20
C VAL A 44 6.29 16.03 -11.81
N LEU A 45 7.09 14.98 -11.68
CA LEU A 45 8.50 15.06 -11.34
C LEU A 45 9.36 15.03 -12.61
N GLN A 46 10.15 16.08 -12.81
CA GLN A 46 11.08 16.13 -13.93
C GLN A 46 12.30 15.23 -13.70
N PHE A 47 12.61 14.40 -14.70
CA PHE A 47 13.83 13.60 -14.79
C PHE A 47 14.88 14.28 -15.69
N PRO A 48 16.18 14.27 -15.33
CA PRO A 48 16.75 13.72 -14.08
C PRO A 48 16.53 14.67 -12.89
N VAL A 49 16.37 14.10 -11.70
CA VAL A 49 16.30 14.87 -10.45
C VAL A 49 17.71 15.29 -10.04
N ARG A 50 17.91 16.57 -9.76
CA ARG A 50 19.18 17.10 -9.24
C ARG A 50 19.17 17.03 -7.72
N LEU A 51 20.10 16.27 -7.15
CA LEU A 51 20.31 16.21 -5.71
C LEU A 51 20.80 17.57 -5.19
N THR A 52 20.17 18.04 -4.12
CA THR A 52 20.52 19.28 -3.42
C THR A 52 20.41 19.02 -1.92
N ASP A 53 21.19 19.75 -1.11
CA ASP A 53 21.23 19.53 0.34
C ASP A 53 19.88 19.78 1.03
N ASP A 54 19.12 20.76 0.51
CA ASP A 54 17.79 21.17 1.02
C ASP A 54 16.61 20.38 0.41
N MET A 55 16.87 19.20 -0.15
CA MET A 55 15.83 18.36 -0.74
C MET A 55 14.84 17.83 0.31
N PRO A 56 13.51 17.94 0.08
CA PRO A 56 12.50 17.35 0.96
C PRO A 56 12.73 15.85 1.17
N ILE A 57 12.45 15.35 2.38
CA ILE A 57 12.71 13.96 2.79
C ILE A 57 12.06 12.97 1.84
N ALA A 58 10.79 13.17 1.48
CA ALA A 58 10.09 12.36 0.49
C ALA A 58 10.85 12.22 -0.84
N LEU A 59 11.30 13.35 -1.42
CA LEU A 59 12.01 13.31 -2.71
C LEU A 59 13.37 12.60 -2.57
N ARG A 60 14.06 12.80 -1.45
CA ARG A 60 15.30 12.09 -1.12
C ARG A 60 15.06 10.58 -1.06
N ASN A 61 14.05 10.14 -0.33
CA ASN A 61 13.67 8.73 -0.20
C ASN A 61 13.36 8.09 -1.58
N ILE A 62 12.62 8.80 -2.44
CA ILE A 62 12.30 8.31 -3.79
C ILE A 62 13.58 8.12 -4.63
N VAL A 63 14.51 9.08 -4.57
CA VAL A 63 15.78 9.03 -5.30
C VAL A 63 16.68 7.92 -4.77
N GLU A 64 16.88 7.83 -3.46
CA GLU A 64 17.72 6.81 -2.80
C GLU A 64 17.19 5.39 -3.03
N ALA A 65 15.87 5.22 -3.09
CA ALA A 65 15.23 3.96 -3.43
C ALA A 65 15.28 3.62 -4.94
N ASN A 66 15.91 4.45 -5.77
CA ASN A 66 16.04 4.28 -7.23
C ASN A 66 14.69 4.13 -7.96
N ARG A 67 13.68 4.86 -7.49
CA ARG A 67 12.30 4.87 -8.03
C ARG A 67 12.07 5.98 -9.05
N VAL A 68 13.00 6.93 -9.14
CA VAL A 68 12.96 8.03 -10.12
C VAL A 68 13.37 7.49 -11.49
N ARG A 69 12.39 7.02 -12.27
CA ARG A 69 12.60 6.55 -13.64
C ARG A 69 11.61 7.20 -14.60
N PRO A 70 12.05 7.60 -15.81
CA PRO A 70 11.15 8.06 -16.87
C PRO A 70 9.92 7.15 -17.04
N GLY A 71 8.73 7.71 -17.01
CA GLY A 71 7.46 6.98 -17.16
C GLY A 71 7.01 6.22 -15.92
N ALA A 72 7.73 6.31 -14.80
CA ALA A 72 7.28 5.72 -13.54
C ALA A 72 6.08 6.49 -12.99
N MET A 73 5.04 5.75 -12.59
CA MET A 73 3.99 6.25 -11.72
C MET A 73 4.28 5.79 -10.29
N LEU A 74 4.41 6.73 -9.38
CA LEU A 74 4.59 6.46 -7.96
C LEU A 74 3.33 6.80 -7.18
N VAL A 75 3.05 6.03 -6.14
CA VAL A 75 1.90 6.17 -5.26
C VAL A 75 2.41 6.32 -3.85
N GLN A 76 1.91 7.33 -3.15
CA GLN A 76 2.26 7.58 -1.76
C GLN A 76 1.77 6.43 -0.86
N SER A 77 2.59 6.06 0.11
CA SER A 77 2.21 5.10 1.15
C SER A 77 1.09 5.68 2.02
N PRO A 78 0.03 4.91 2.33
CA PRO A 78 -0.98 5.37 3.27
C PRO A 78 -0.50 5.38 4.74
N PHE A 79 0.68 4.79 5.02
CA PHE A 79 1.24 4.65 6.36
C PHE A 79 2.39 5.62 6.65
N ASP A 80 2.99 6.21 5.60
CA ASP A 80 4.02 7.22 5.68
C ASP A 80 3.95 8.16 4.45
N SER A 81 3.74 9.46 4.69
CA SER A 81 3.60 10.46 3.63
C SER A 81 4.88 10.79 2.86
N ASP A 82 6.03 10.33 3.35
CA ASP A 82 7.35 10.50 2.73
C ASP A 82 7.84 9.21 2.04
N GLU A 83 7.03 8.16 2.02
CA GLU A 83 7.32 6.91 1.31
C GLU A 83 6.42 6.74 0.08
N TYR A 84 7.00 6.17 -0.97
CA TYR A 84 6.35 5.98 -2.25
C TYR A 84 6.67 4.61 -2.84
N GLU A 85 5.68 4.04 -3.51
CA GLU A 85 5.79 2.78 -4.22
C GLU A 85 5.53 2.96 -5.71
N GLU A 86 6.19 2.17 -6.57
CA GLU A 86 5.77 2.10 -7.98
C GLU A 86 4.35 1.56 -8.03
N ALA A 87 3.49 2.18 -8.82
CA ALA A 87 2.07 1.88 -8.82
C ALA A 87 1.78 0.39 -9.02
N SER A 88 2.59 -0.33 -9.81
CA SER A 88 2.40 -1.76 -10.08
C SER A 88 2.69 -2.66 -8.90
N LEU A 89 3.56 -2.22 -8.00
CA LEU A 89 3.97 -2.96 -6.81
C LEU A 89 3.26 -2.48 -5.55
N ALA A 90 2.70 -1.27 -5.59
CA ALA A 90 2.10 -0.59 -4.46
C ALA A 90 0.97 -1.40 -3.79
N PRO A 91 0.00 -2.04 -4.49
CA PRO A 91 -1.07 -2.77 -3.82
C PRO A 91 -0.52 -3.88 -2.92
N GLN A 92 0.40 -4.68 -3.45
CA GLN A 92 1.02 -5.78 -2.73
C GLN A 92 1.90 -5.29 -1.56
N ARG A 93 2.73 -4.28 -1.80
CA ARG A 93 3.67 -3.75 -0.80
C ARG A 93 2.95 -3.04 0.35
N PHE A 94 1.89 -2.28 0.07
CA PHE A 94 1.07 -1.66 1.11
C PHE A 94 0.31 -2.73 1.91
N ALA A 95 -0.22 -3.75 1.24
CA ALA A 95 -0.90 -4.85 1.93
C ALA A 95 0.04 -5.60 2.89
N LEU A 96 1.27 -5.89 2.45
CA LEU A 96 2.31 -6.47 3.29
C LEU A 96 2.68 -5.55 4.47
N THR A 97 2.88 -4.26 4.22
CA THR A 97 3.23 -3.27 5.25
C THR A 97 2.15 -3.20 6.34
N LYS A 98 0.86 -3.17 5.94
CA LYS A 98 -0.26 -3.20 6.89
C LYS A 98 -0.26 -4.45 7.74
N HIS A 99 0.02 -5.62 7.15
CA HIS A 99 0.14 -6.86 7.90
C HIS A 99 1.30 -6.82 8.92
N MET A 100 2.46 -6.29 8.54
CA MET A 100 3.59 -6.12 9.46
C MET A 100 3.25 -5.17 10.62
N HIS A 101 2.55 -4.08 10.35
CA HIS A 101 2.04 -3.19 11.40
C HIS A 101 1.01 -3.88 12.30
N PHE A 102 0.14 -4.72 11.75
CA PHE A 102 -0.80 -5.52 12.54
C PHE A 102 -0.08 -6.52 13.46
N SER A 103 0.93 -7.21 12.95
CA SER A 103 1.73 -8.13 13.76
C SER A 103 2.48 -7.38 14.87
N THR A 104 3.09 -6.24 14.56
CA THR A 104 3.77 -5.37 15.54
C THR A 104 2.78 -4.83 16.60
N LEU A 105 1.56 -4.49 16.20
CA LEU A 105 0.49 -4.13 17.13
C LEU A 105 0.20 -5.27 18.10
N CYS A 106 0.00 -6.49 17.58
CA CYS A 106 -0.25 -7.67 18.40
C CYS A 106 0.90 -7.95 19.37
N MET A 107 2.15 -7.83 18.91
CA MET A 107 3.34 -7.94 19.75
C MET A 107 3.31 -6.93 20.91
N HIS A 108 3.04 -5.65 20.65
CA HIS A 108 2.89 -4.64 21.71
C HIS A 108 1.75 -4.96 22.68
N LEU A 109 0.67 -5.56 22.19
CA LEU A 109 -0.46 -5.99 23.01
C LEU A 109 -0.22 -7.31 23.77
N GLY A 110 1.00 -7.85 23.71
CA GLY A 110 1.42 -9.04 24.44
C GLY A 110 1.02 -10.36 23.79
N ALA A 111 0.75 -10.36 22.48
CA ALA A 111 0.46 -11.59 21.75
C ALA A 111 1.61 -12.61 21.89
N LYS A 112 1.26 -13.90 21.89
CA LYS A 112 2.19 -15.03 21.76
C LYS A 112 2.29 -15.52 20.32
N GLU A 113 1.23 -15.37 19.55
CA GLU A 113 1.16 -15.89 18.19
C GLU A 113 0.24 -15.01 17.33
N VAL A 114 0.69 -14.71 16.11
CA VAL A 114 -0.14 -14.18 15.03
C VAL A 114 0.03 -15.12 13.84
N SER A 115 -1.05 -15.76 13.42
CA SER A 115 -1.05 -16.67 12.27
C SER A 115 -2.08 -16.26 11.22
N VAL A 116 -1.67 -16.29 9.96
CA VAL A 116 -2.55 -16.09 8.81
C VAL A 116 -3.26 -17.40 8.50
N GLU A 117 -4.59 -17.40 8.46
CA GLU A 117 -5.37 -18.59 8.12
C GLU A 117 -5.80 -18.62 6.66
N GLN A 118 -6.17 -17.45 6.12
CA GLN A 118 -6.72 -17.33 4.78
C GLN A 118 -6.38 -15.95 4.19
N ILE A 119 -6.07 -15.94 2.90
CA ILE A 119 -5.86 -14.75 2.10
C ILE A 119 -6.88 -14.77 0.97
N ASP A 120 -7.61 -13.67 0.83
CA ASP A 120 -8.58 -13.47 -0.25
C ASP A 120 -8.14 -12.30 -1.12
N LEU A 121 -8.12 -12.51 -2.43
CA LEU A 121 -8.04 -11.46 -3.44
C LEU A 121 -9.43 -11.30 -4.07
N ARG A 122 -9.99 -10.09 -4.00
CA ARG A 122 -11.20 -9.73 -4.74
C ARG A 122 -10.82 -8.80 -5.88
N THR A 123 -11.25 -9.15 -7.08
CA THR A 123 -11.16 -8.34 -8.28
C THR A 123 -12.56 -7.94 -8.74
N ARG A 124 -12.68 -7.16 -9.82
CA ARG A 124 -13.99 -6.83 -10.40
C ARG A 124 -14.68 -8.06 -11.02
N THR A 125 -13.91 -9.07 -11.40
CA THR A 125 -14.33 -10.25 -12.14
C THR A 125 -14.57 -11.47 -11.25
N GLY A 126 -14.07 -11.46 -10.01
CA GLY A 126 -14.25 -12.60 -9.11
C GLY A 126 -13.63 -12.43 -7.74
N LYS A 127 -13.70 -13.50 -6.95
CA LYS A 127 -13.00 -13.64 -5.67
C LYS A 127 -12.21 -14.94 -5.71
N THR A 128 -10.92 -14.83 -5.42
CA THR A 128 -9.99 -15.95 -5.32
C THR A 128 -9.50 -16.04 -3.88
N SER A 129 -9.50 -17.24 -3.31
CA SER A 129 -9.24 -17.48 -1.88
C SER A 129 -8.21 -18.59 -1.72
N VAL A 130 -7.18 -18.37 -0.90
CA VAL A 130 -6.18 -19.39 -0.57
C VAL A 130 -6.10 -19.57 0.95
N ASN A 131 -6.23 -20.81 1.40
CA ASN A 131 -6.03 -21.19 2.79
C ASN A 131 -4.56 -21.51 3.06
N VAL A 132 -4.02 -21.01 4.17
CA VAL A 132 -2.60 -21.20 4.53
C VAL A 132 -2.35 -22.56 5.16
N LYS A 133 -3.37 -23.16 5.81
CA LYS A 133 -3.28 -24.45 6.54
C LYS A 133 -3.68 -25.70 5.72
N GLY A 134 -4.04 -25.59 4.43
CA GLY A 134 -4.47 -26.74 3.61
C GLY A 134 -4.80 -26.39 2.16
N GLU A 135 -4.79 -27.40 1.28
CA GLU A 135 -4.94 -27.31 -0.19
C GLU A 135 -6.03 -26.34 -0.68
N ARG A 136 -5.75 -25.71 -1.83
CA ARG A 136 -6.62 -24.78 -2.55
C ARG A 136 -8.08 -25.24 -2.55
N LEU A 137 -8.98 -24.43 -1.98
CA LEU A 137 -10.42 -24.59 -2.16
C LEU A 137 -10.83 -23.93 -3.48
N GLY A 138 -10.51 -24.56 -4.61
CA GLY A 138 -10.86 -24.07 -5.94
C GLY A 138 -10.38 -24.99 -7.06
N THR A 139 -11.31 -25.70 -7.68
CA THR A 139 -11.11 -26.73 -8.69
C THR A 139 -10.76 -26.16 -10.08
N THR A 140 -10.04 -26.97 -10.88
CA THR A 140 -9.90 -26.99 -12.37
C THR A 140 -8.80 -26.17 -13.07
N ALA A 141 -7.69 -26.87 -13.38
CA ALA A 141 -6.97 -26.98 -14.67
C ALA A 141 -6.58 -25.73 -15.53
N GLN A 142 -6.81 -24.50 -15.07
CA GLN A 142 -6.27 -23.30 -15.71
C GLN A 142 -5.77 -22.37 -14.61
N VAL A 143 -4.44 -22.28 -14.46
CA VAL A 143 -3.84 -21.28 -13.55
C VAL A 143 -4.13 -19.91 -14.16
N SER A 144 -4.93 -19.11 -13.48
CA SER A 144 -5.19 -17.73 -13.87
C SER A 144 -4.05 -16.82 -13.36
N ALA A 145 -3.87 -15.64 -13.97
CA ALA A 145 -2.90 -14.67 -13.49
C ALA A 145 -3.18 -14.23 -12.03
N GLU A 146 -4.46 -14.22 -11.62
CA GLU A 146 -4.88 -13.93 -10.25
C GLU A 146 -4.38 -15.01 -9.25
N ASP A 147 -4.33 -16.28 -9.67
CA ASP A 147 -3.82 -17.37 -8.83
C ASP A 147 -2.31 -17.27 -8.60
N GLU A 148 -1.54 -16.90 -9.63
CA GLU A 148 -0.09 -16.71 -9.50
C GLU A 148 0.23 -15.53 -8.57
N GLU A 149 -0.51 -14.44 -8.71
CA GLU A 149 -0.35 -13.27 -7.86
C GLU A 149 -0.72 -13.56 -6.40
N LEU A 150 -1.80 -14.29 -6.17
CA LEU A 150 -2.23 -14.66 -4.83
C LEU A 150 -1.25 -15.64 -4.16
N GLU A 151 -0.64 -16.57 -4.91
CA GLU A 151 0.42 -17.43 -4.37
C GLU A 151 1.71 -16.65 -4.10
N HIS A 152 2.10 -15.73 -4.99
CA HIS A 152 3.26 -14.87 -4.76
C HIS A 152 3.07 -14.01 -3.51
N PHE A 153 1.87 -13.44 -3.34
CA PHE A 153 1.51 -12.69 -2.15
C PHE A 153 1.48 -13.58 -0.90
N ARG A 154 0.92 -14.79 -0.99
CA ARG A 154 0.95 -15.77 0.10
C ARG A 154 2.36 -16.16 0.51
N ALA A 155 3.27 -16.37 -0.45
CA ALA A 155 4.66 -16.70 -0.18
C ALA A 155 5.36 -15.59 0.62
N GLN A 156 5.04 -14.33 0.34
CA GLN A 156 5.55 -13.18 1.10
C GLN A 156 4.90 -13.04 2.49
N LEU A 157 3.66 -13.52 2.65
CA LEU A 157 2.88 -13.47 3.88
C LEU A 157 2.94 -14.75 4.73
N SER A 158 3.78 -15.73 4.38
CA SER A 158 3.97 -16.95 5.17
C SER A 158 4.70 -16.65 6.48
N LEU A 159 4.01 -15.92 7.36
CA LEU A 159 4.47 -15.35 8.61
C LEU A 159 3.55 -15.93 9.70
N CYS A 160 4.05 -16.96 10.37
CA CYS A 160 3.61 -17.27 11.71
C CYS A 160 4.57 -16.54 12.63
N ASP A 161 4.12 -15.42 13.17
CA ASP A 161 4.94 -14.66 14.12
C ASP A 161 4.72 -15.23 15.52
N GLU A 162 5.78 -15.77 16.10
CA GLU A 162 5.80 -16.26 17.48
C GLU A 162 6.54 -15.25 18.37
N PHE A 163 5.94 -14.97 19.52
CA PHE A 163 6.48 -14.05 20.50
C PHE A 163 6.51 -14.71 21.88
N VAL A 164 7.35 -14.18 22.77
CA VAL A 164 7.39 -14.61 24.18
C VAL A 164 6.03 -14.40 24.87
N GLY A 165 5.26 -13.41 24.42
CA GLY A 165 4.05 -12.93 25.08
C GLY A 165 4.36 -12.06 26.30
N GLY A 166 3.34 -11.40 26.84
CA GLY A 166 3.53 -10.54 28.01
C GLY A 166 2.33 -9.67 28.35
N PRO A 167 2.46 -8.82 29.38
CA PRO A 167 1.47 -7.78 29.64
C PRO A 167 1.41 -6.80 28.45
N PRO A 168 0.22 -6.25 28.11
CA PRO A 168 0.09 -5.32 27.00
C PRO A 168 0.78 -3.97 27.28
N ASP A 169 1.60 -3.51 26.35
CA ASP A 169 2.09 -2.13 26.26
C ASP A 169 1.17 -1.31 25.37
N VAL A 170 0.09 -0.83 25.98
CA VAL A 170 -0.94 0.00 25.33
C VAL A 170 -0.35 1.28 24.75
N ALA A 171 0.62 1.89 25.44
CA ALA A 171 1.20 3.17 25.03
C ALA A 171 2.07 3.02 23.77
N ALA A 172 2.84 1.94 23.65
CA ALA A 172 3.55 1.64 22.41
C ALA A 172 2.60 1.29 21.26
N ALA A 173 1.57 0.48 21.54
CA ALA A 173 0.55 0.11 20.56
C ALA A 173 -0.19 1.35 20.01
N GLU A 174 -0.63 2.28 20.86
CA GLU A 174 -1.31 3.50 20.44
C GLU A 174 -0.38 4.41 19.62
N ARG A 175 0.90 4.56 20.02
CA ARG A 175 1.88 5.34 19.24
C ARG A 175 2.11 4.76 17.85
N LEU A 176 2.16 3.43 17.71
CA LEU A 176 2.23 2.76 16.41
C LEU A 176 1.00 3.08 15.55
N LEU A 177 -0.21 2.99 16.10
CA LEU A 177 -1.43 3.25 15.32
C LEU A 177 -1.56 4.71 14.90
N ARG A 178 -1.11 5.65 15.74
CA ARG A 178 -1.13 7.07 15.40
C ARG A 178 -0.13 7.41 14.31
N ARG A 179 1.13 6.93 14.42
CA ARG A 179 2.18 7.25 13.43
C ARG A 179 1.87 6.68 12.04
N THR A 180 1.19 5.54 11.97
CA THR A 180 0.86 4.83 10.71
C THR A 180 -0.53 5.17 10.19
N GLY A 181 -1.30 6.02 10.87
CA GLY A 181 -2.69 6.31 10.52
C GLY A 181 -3.69 5.17 10.79
N LEU A 182 -3.23 4.01 11.24
CA LEU A 182 -4.04 2.81 11.47
C LEU A 182 -4.99 2.90 12.67
N LEU A 183 -4.97 3.99 13.45
CA LEU A 183 -5.96 4.23 14.49
C LEU A 183 -7.40 4.39 13.91
N ALA A 184 -7.51 4.78 12.65
CA ALA A 184 -8.79 4.85 11.93
C ALA A 184 -9.33 3.46 11.53
N ASP A 185 -8.48 2.42 11.52
CA ASP A 185 -8.92 1.05 11.23
C ASP A 185 -9.74 0.48 12.41
N PRO A 186 -11.01 0.11 12.20
CA PRO A 186 -11.87 -0.36 13.29
C PRO A 186 -11.39 -1.63 13.97
N ASN A 187 -10.77 -2.56 13.21
CA ASN A 187 -10.28 -3.82 13.76
C ASN A 187 -9.07 -3.57 14.66
N MET A 188 -8.10 -2.76 14.21
CA MET A 188 -6.90 -2.44 15.00
C MET A 188 -7.24 -1.64 16.25
N ARG A 189 -8.10 -0.62 16.12
CA ARG A 189 -8.57 0.16 17.26
C ARG A 189 -9.32 -0.69 18.27
N THR A 190 -10.23 -1.56 17.82
CA THR A 190 -10.98 -2.44 18.73
C THR A 190 -10.04 -3.40 19.47
N LEU A 191 -9.01 -3.92 18.80
CA LEU A 191 -8.05 -4.82 19.42
C LEU A 191 -7.24 -4.12 20.53
N LEU A 192 -6.83 -2.87 20.29
CA LEU A 192 -6.18 -2.03 21.30
C LEU A 192 -7.08 -1.83 22.52
N GLU A 193 -8.32 -1.40 22.32
CA GLU A 193 -9.25 -1.13 23.44
C GLU A 193 -9.55 -2.41 24.25
N MET A 194 -9.70 -3.56 23.60
CA MET A 194 -9.93 -4.85 24.28
C MET A 194 -8.74 -5.33 25.13
N ARG A 195 -7.55 -4.77 24.91
CA ARG A 195 -6.33 -5.07 25.67
C ARG A 195 -5.92 -3.93 26.60
N ARG A 196 -6.63 -2.79 26.60
CA ARG A 196 -6.27 -1.58 27.33
C ARG A 196 -6.37 -1.74 28.86
N ASP A 197 -7.49 -2.27 29.35
CA ASP A 197 -7.77 -2.40 30.79
C ASP A 197 -8.64 -3.64 31.08
N GLY A 198 -8.33 -4.40 32.13
CA GLY A 198 -9.29 -5.36 32.69
C GLY A 198 -8.72 -6.62 33.32
N THR A 199 -9.52 -7.22 34.21
CA THR A 199 -9.32 -8.56 34.80
C THR A 199 -9.69 -9.69 33.85
N ASN A 200 -10.45 -9.40 32.79
CA ASN A 200 -10.89 -10.36 31.78
C ASN A 200 -10.32 -9.96 30.40
N GLN A 201 -9.04 -10.24 30.18
CA GLN A 201 -8.37 -9.88 28.94
C GLN A 201 -8.67 -10.89 27.83
N LEU A 202 -8.72 -10.38 26.59
CA LEU A 202 -8.85 -11.20 25.39
C LEU A 202 -7.70 -12.22 25.30
N LEU A 203 -8.04 -13.51 25.18
CA LEU A 203 -7.08 -14.62 25.04
C LEU A 203 -6.80 -14.95 23.58
N THR A 204 -7.85 -15.01 22.76
CA THR A 204 -7.73 -15.33 21.34
C THR A 204 -8.73 -14.52 20.53
N ARG A 205 -8.39 -14.24 19.27
CA ARG A 205 -9.33 -13.65 18.32
C ARG A 205 -9.03 -14.08 16.90
N LYS A 206 -10.08 -14.46 16.19
CA LYS A 206 -10.09 -14.58 14.74
C LYS A 206 -10.76 -13.33 14.17
N LEU A 207 -10.12 -12.69 13.18
CA LEU A 207 -10.68 -11.50 12.54
C LEU A 207 -10.20 -11.38 11.08
N THR A 208 -10.97 -10.67 10.27
CA THR A 208 -10.65 -10.41 8.87
C THR A 208 -10.27 -8.94 8.71
N LEU A 209 -9.04 -8.71 8.23
CA LEU A 209 -8.48 -7.40 7.95
C LEU A 209 -8.62 -7.07 6.46
N SER A 210 -9.02 -5.84 6.14
CA SER A 210 -8.78 -5.31 4.79
C SER A 210 -7.35 -4.84 4.71
N LEU A 211 -6.62 -5.24 3.67
CA LEU A 211 -5.23 -4.81 3.48
C LEU A 211 -5.09 -3.65 2.47
N SER A 212 -6.10 -3.42 1.63
CA SER A 212 -6.08 -2.39 0.58
C SER A 212 -6.84 -1.10 0.95
N SER A 213 -7.62 -1.09 2.03
CA SER A 213 -8.60 -0.02 2.31
C SER A 213 -8.01 1.38 2.37
N GLU A 214 -6.87 1.55 3.03
CA GLU A 214 -6.23 2.84 3.26
C GLU A 214 -5.61 3.40 1.97
N ALA A 215 -5.13 2.51 1.09
CA ALA A 215 -4.50 2.90 -0.16
C ALA A 215 -5.49 3.28 -1.27
N LYS A 216 -6.79 2.95 -1.13
CA LYS A 216 -7.81 3.19 -2.18
C LYS A 216 -7.85 4.64 -2.63
N SER A 217 -7.73 5.59 -1.70
CA SER A 217 -7.78 7.01 -2.04
C SER A 217 -6.61 7.43 -2.95
N ASN A 218 -5.40 6.91 -2.70
CA ASN A 218 -4.21 7.21 -3.49
C ASN A 218 -4.29 6.54 -4.87
N PHE A 219 -4.77 5.30 -4.96
CA PHE A 219 -4.99 4.63 -6.26
C PHE A 219 -6.08 5.31 -7.10
N ASN A 220 -7.11 5.87 -6.47
CA ASN A 220 -8.12 6.65 -7.19
C ASN A 220 -7.50 7.88 -7.85
N VAL A 221 -6.48 8.52 -7.26
CA VAL A 221 -5.74 9.62 -7.90
C VAL A 221 -5.07 9.12 -9.17
N VAL A 222 -4.34 7.99 -9.08
CA VAL A 222 -3.67 7.37 -10.23
C VAL A 222 -4.65 7.06 -11.36
N GLY A 223 -5.79 6.43 -11.06
CA GLY A 223 -6.80 6.07 -12.06
C GLY A 223 -7.48 7.26 -12.74
N ARG A 224 -7.45 8.46 -12.13
CA ARG A 224 -7.99 9.70 -12.72
C ARG A 224 -6.98 10.42 -13.62
N LEU A 225 -5.69 10.14 -13.46
CA LEU A 225 -4.64 10.75 -14.27
C LEU A 225 -4.76 10.31 -15.73
N LYS A 226 -5.03 11.27 -16.60
CA LYS A 226 -5.10 11.05 -18.05
C LYS A 226 -3.70 11.26 -18.64
N VAL A 227 -2.87 10.23 -18.54
CA VAL A 227 -1.52 10.26 -19.09
C VAL A 227 -1.59 10.30 -20.62
N PRO A 228 -0.93 11.27 -21.30
CA PRO A 228 -0.89 11.31 -22.76
C PRO A 228 -0.24 10.07 -23.37
N ALA A 229 -0.78 9.59 -24.50
CA ALA A 229 -0.32 8.35 -25.15
C ALA A 229 1.14 8.36 -25.61
N PHE A 230 1.75 9.54 -25.78
CA PHE A 230 3.17 9.66 -26.12
C PHE A 230 4.11 9.41 -24.94
N VAL A 231 3.59 9.45 -23.70
CA VAL A 231 4.35 9.11 -22.49
C VAL A 231 4.37 7.59 -22.39
N LYS A 232 5.57 7.01 -22.47
CA LYS A 232 5.75 5.56 -22.28
C LYS A 232 5.72 5.24 -20.79
N LEU A 233 4.56 4.78 -20.32
CA LEU A 233 4.43 4.22 -18.98
C LEU A 233 5.06 2.84 -18.91
N THR A 234 5.43 2.42 -17.70
CA THR A 234 5.78 1.03 -17.41
C THR A 234 4.63 0.12 -17.81
N ALA A 235 4.92 -1.00 -18.48
CA ALA A 235 3.92 -1.86 -19.13
C ALA A 235 2.84 -2.42 -18.17
N GLU A 236 3.14 -2.46 -16.86
CA GLU A 236 2.22 -2.92 -15.81
C GLU A 236 1.19 -1.85 -15.40
N TYR A 237 1.31 -0.61 -15.89
CA TYR A 237 0.44 0.50 -15.47
C TYR A 237 -1.03 0.30 -15.86
N ASP A 238 -1.27 -0.06 -17.12
CA ASP A 238 -2.62 -0.22 -17.67
C ASP A 238 -3.40 -1.31 -16.92
N ARG A 239 -2.68 -2.33 -16.43
CA ARG A 239 -3.23 -3.40 -15.61
C ARG A 239 -3.74 -2.87 -14.26
N ILE A 240 -3.00 -2.01 -13.58
CA ILE A 240 -3.38 -1.46 -12.25
C ILE A 240 -4.63 -0.56 -12.36
N ILE A 241 -4.74 0.23 -13.43
CA ILE A 241 -5.93 1.06 -13.65
C ILE A 241 -7.17 0.18 -13.87
N GLN A 242 -7.01 -0.95 -14.56
CA GLN A 242 -8.12 -1.82 -14.93
C GLN A 242 -8.51 -2.78 -13.80
N GLU A 243 -7.54 -3.24 -13.01
CA GLU A 243 -7.71 -4.23 -11.95
C GLU A 243 -7.66 -3.57 -10.57
N GLN A 244 -8.83 -3.33 -9.97
CA GLN A 244 -8.92 -2.98 -8.56
C GLN A 244 -8.78 -4.26 -7.72
N HIS A 245 -7.64 -4.42 -7.06
CA HIS A 245 -7.38 -5.55 -6.15
C HIS A 245 -7.69 -5.18 -4.70
N ASP A 246 -8.64 -5.91 -4.13
CA ASP A 246 -8.98 -5.83 -2.71
C ASP A 246 -8.46 -7.09 -2.01
N TYR A 247 -7.34 -6.96 -1.31
CA TYR A 247 -6.81 -8.02 -0.46
C TYR A 247 -7.50 -7.98 0.91
N THR A 248 -7.94 -9.14 1.38
CA THR A 248 -8.36 -9.33 2.76
C THR A 248 -7.66 -10.52 3.36
N LEU A 249 -7.37 -10.44 4.65
CA LEU A 249 -6.58 -11.44 5.35
C LEU A 249 -7.29 -11.84 6.63
N THR A 250 -7.55 -13.13 6.79
CA THR A 250 -8.10 -13.69 8.02
C THR A 250 -6.96 -14.13 8.90
N VAL A 251 -6.78 -13.45 10.03
CA VAL A 251 -5.77 -13.76 11.06
C VAL A 251 -6.41 -14.44 12.25
N PHE A 252 -5.61 -15.29 12.88
CA PHE A 252 -5.80 -15.76 14.24
C PHE A 252 -4.71 -15.18 15.13
N VAL A 253 -5.10 -14.61 16.27
CA VAL A 253 -4.18 -14.05 17.25
C VAL A 253 -4.40 -14.72 18.60
N LYS A 254 -3.31 -15.06 19.28
CA LYS A 254 -3.29 -15.61 20.64
C LYS A 254 -2.45 -14.72 21.56
N PHE A 255 -2.99 -14.37 22.73
CA PHE A 255 -2.35 -13.56 23.77
C PHE A 255 -1.84 -14.39 24.95
#